data_AF-A0AA36NHQ9-F1
#
_entry.id   AF-A0AA36NHQ9-F1
#
_cell.length_a   1.000
_cell.length_b   1.000
_cell.length_c   1.000
_cell.angle_alpha   90.00
_cell.angle_beta   90.00
_cell.angle_gamma   90.00
#
_symmetry.space_group_name_H-M   'P 1'
#
loop_
_entity.id
_entity.type
_entity.pdbx_description
1 polymer ?
#
loop_
_entity_poly.entity_id
_entity_poly.type
_entity_poly.pdbx_seq_one_letter_code
_entity_poly.pdbx_strand_id
1 'polypeptide(L)'
;MFEVSELIPVKEFLEDEKNNPKKKKFKNDSERKKYIKEVLKIPLVKNPANNKDCVAVANKTVMLSGQRLSATRTKEQEFDDRAEAREAMTKAAAQYDVETTTQGAIDTAVGRNNDSSDSSTDDSSASDNDSSKSSFGGRLRDSPVQKKKRRAAKAAAKPNGAAPSATPGSKRRRGGSSAAESKKAANRESLISQAQKLLESLKELSPDVVWRSVIRAAELDRRLTKVPSLLDELDVLAGDMDAPEDMKAQAGELHVAISKKSEEVTGVKELSRILRFMPLADLAADLDKPDGQLLKALEACVDSLLQCPVALPDIIQFIAKKLVDAARLQRRNVTRDCDSEACFGVGTVGR
;
A
#
# COMPACT_ATOMS: atom_id res chain seq x y z
N MET A 1 2.90 5.51 -4.36
CA MET A 1 4.04 6.20 -5.00
C MET A 1 5.29 5.56 -4.43
N PHE A 2 6.20 5.06 -5.27
CA PHE A 2 7.52 4.67 -4.77
C PHE A 2 8.25 5.97 -4.41
N GLU A 3 8.66 6.12 -3.16
CA GLU A 3 9.57 7.20 -2.76
C GLU A 3 10.89 6.93 -3.50
N VAL A 4 11.08 7.65 -4.61
CA VAL A 4 12.33 7.59 -5.38
C VAL A 4 13.37 8.28 -4.54
N SER A 5 14.18 7.47 -3.85
CA SER A 5 15.05 7.97 -2.81
C SER A 5 16.25 8.69 -3.42
N GLU A 6 16.87 8.17 -4.49
CA GLU A 6 17.95 8.86 -5.21
C GLU A 6 17.97 8.57 -6.72
N LEU A 7 18.36 9.59 -7.51
CA LEU A 7 18.56 9.50 -8.96
C LEU A 7 20.07 9.44 -9.25
N ILE A 8 20.60 8.25 -9.53
CA ILE A 8 22.03 8.04 -9.79
C ILE A 8 22.29 8.18 -11.30
N PRO A 9 23.28 8.97 -11.74
CA PRO A 9 23.70 9.04 -13.14
C PRO A 9 24.07 7.66 -13.71
N VAL A 10 23.69 7.41 -14.98
CA VAL A 10 23.95 6.13 -15.68
C VAL A 10 25.43 5.70 -15.66
N LYS A 11 26.35 6.67 -15.65
CA LYS A 11 27.79 6.39 -15.61
C LYS A 11 28.20 5.80 -14.24
N GLU A 12 27.84 6.47 -13.16
CA GLU A 12 28.14 6.05 -11.78
C GLU A 12 27.48 4.70 -11.46
N PHE A 13 26.23 4.50 -11.89
CA PHE A 13 25.50 3.26 -11.66
C PHE A 13 26.19 2.00 -12.27
N LEU A 14 26.89 2.16 -13.40
CA LEU A 14 27.58 1.06 -14.08
C LEU A 14 29.04 0.89 -13.64
N GLU A 15 29.58 1.82 -12.84
CA GLU A 15 30.89 1.71 -12.20
C GLU A 15 30.84 0.77 -10.97
N ASP A 16 29.66 0.61 -10.36
CA ASP A 16 29.44 -0.38 -9.30
C ASP A 16 29.55 -1.82 -9.81
N GLU A 17 30.45 -2.60 -9.20
CA GLU A 17 30.68 -4.01 -9.57
C GLU A 17 29.43 -4.88 -9.41
N LYS A 18 28.53 -4.51 -8.49
CA LYS A 18 27.24 -5.21 -8.28
C LYS A 18 26.31 -5.11 -9.50
N ASN A 19 26.33 -3.98 -10.20
CA ASN A 19 25.45 -3.72 -11.34
C ASN A 19 26.08 -4.12 -12.69
N ASN A 20 27.41 -4.23 -12.74
CA ASN A 20 28.18 -4.66 -13.91
C ASN A 20 29.17 -5.78 -13.53
N PRO A 21 28.70 -6.99 -13.20
CA PRO A 21 29.55 -8.08 -12.71
C PRO A 21 30.60 -8.52 -13.74
N LYS A 22 30.33 -8.31 -15.03
CA LYS A 22 31.25 -8.64 -16.12
C LYS A 22 32.29 -7.55 -16.41
N LYS A 23 32.29 -6.45 -15.64
CA LYS A 23 33.17 -5.28 -15.81
C LYS A 23 33.25 -4.81 -17.27
N LYS A 24 32.12 -4.86 -17.99
CA LYS A 24 32.06 -4.52 -19.41
C LYS A 24 32.37 -3.03 -19.59
N LYS A 25 33.38 -2.70 -20.39
CA LYS A 25 33.72 -1.32 -20.75
C LYS A 25 32.80 -0.84 -21.87
N PHE A 26 32.01 0.20 -21.60
CA PHE A 26 31.13 0.83 -22.58
C PHE A 26 31.83 2.03 -23.20
N LYS A 27 31.81 2.13 -24.54
CA LYS A 27 32.47 3.23 -25.27
C LYS A 27 31.62 4.50 -25.27
N ASN A 28 30.30 4.33 -25.46
CA ASN A 28 29.37 5.44 -25.64
C ASN A 28 28.21 5.38 -24.62
N ASP A 29 27.64 6.54 -24.29
CA ASP A 29 26.47 6.63 -23.41
C ASP A 29 25.24 5.91 -23.99
N SER A 30 25.10 5.84 -25.32
CA SER A 30 24.04 5.08 -25.97
C SER A 30 24.13 3.58 -25.67
N GLU A 31 25.34 3.01 -25.60
CA GLU A 31 25.56 1.60 -25.25
C GLU A 31 25.21 1.34 -23.79
N ARG A 32 25.56 2.28 -22.89
CA ARG A 32 25.21 2.22 -21.46
C ARG A 32 23.69 2.19 -21.28
N LYS A 33 22.96 3.10 -21.96
CA LYS A 33 21.49 3.16 -21.90
C LYS A 33 20.84 1.89 -22.46
N LYS A 34 21.36 1.36 -23.57
CA LYS A 34 20.85 0.12 -24.18
C LYS A 34 21.05 -1.07 -23.25
N TYR A 35 22.22 -1.19 -22.62
CA TYR A 35 22.51 -2.24 -21.64
C TYR A 35 21.55 -2.20 -20.45
N ILE A 36 21.30 -1.02 -19.87
CA ILE A 36 20.37 -0.89 -18.74
C ILE A 36 18.93 -1.27 -19.12
N LYS A 37 18.47 -0.84 -20.31
CA LYS A 37 17.10 -1.12 -20.77
C LYS A 37 16.89 -2.58 -21.18
N GLU A 38 17.83 -3.17 -21.91
CA GLU A 38 17.65 -4.50 -22.52
C GLU A 38 18.14 -5.63 -21.60
N VAL A 39 19.27 -5.45 -20.91
CA VAL A 39 19.90 -6.49 -20.08
C VAL A 39 19.38 -6.42 -18.66
N LEU A 40 19.41 -5.23 -18.03
CA LEU A 40 18.96 -5.07 -16.64
C LEU A 40 17.45 -4.85 -16.52
N LYS A 41 16.77 -4.49 -17.63
CA LYS A 41 15.33 -4.20 -17.68
C LYS A 41 14.88 -3.09 -16.71
N ILE A 42 15.76 -2.13 -16.43
CA ILE A 42 15.49 -1.02 -15.52
C ILE A 42 15.04 0.22 -16.32
N PRO A 43 13.92 0.89 -15.96
CA PRO A 43 13.50 2.11 -16.63
C PRO A 43 14.42 3.29 -16.29
N LEU A 44 14.77 4.08 -17.31
CA LEU A 44 15.55 5.32 -17.15
C LEU A 44 14.63 6.52 -16.94
N VAL A 45 14.99 7.41 -16.01
CA VAL A 45 14.25 8.63 -15.67
C VAL A 45 15.15 9.84 -15.88
N LYS A 46 14.61 10.93 -16.44
CA LYS A 46 15.37 12.18 -16.61
C LYS A 46 15.41 12.96 -15.30
N ASN A 47 16.60 13.37 -14.87
CA ASN A 47 16.75 14.23 -13.71
C ASN A 47 16.29 15.66 -14.07
N PRO A 48 15.33 16.25 -13.33
CA PRO A 48 14.81 17.59 -13.63
C PRO A 48 15.84 18.71 -13.48
N ALA A 49 16.87 18.53 -12.65
CA ALA A 49 17.89 19.56 -12.43
C ALA A 49 18.89 19.65 -13.60
N ASN A 50 19.31 18.50 -14.13
CA ASN A 50 20.43 18.42 -15.07
C ASN A 50 20.04 17.91 -16.47
N ASN A 51 18.78 17.51 -16.68
CA ASN A 51 18.28 16.88 -17.91
C ASN A 51 19.08 15.66 -18.39
N LYS A 52 19.88 15.05 -17.52
CA LYS A 52 20.62 13.80 -17.80
C LYS A 52 19.75 12.59 -17.46
N ASP A 53 19.96 11.50 -18.18
CA ASP A 53 19.30 10.22 -17.88
C ASP A 53 19.94 9.58 -16.64
N CYS A 54 19.11 9.24 -15.66
CA CYS A 54 19.47 8.65 -14.39
C CYS A 54 18.69 7.35 -14.17
N VAL A 55 19.24 6.48 -13.32
CA VAL A 55 18.57 5.30 -12.80
C VAL A 55 17.99 5.65 -11.43
N ALA A 56 16.70 5.41 -11.24
CA ALA A 56 16.06 5.54 -9.94
C ALA A 56 16.48 4.35 -9.07
N VAL A 57 17.30 4.61 -8.06
CA VAL A 57 17.73 3.59 -7.10
C VAL A 57 17.04 3.88 -5.77
N ALA A 58 16.37 2.88 -5.21
CA ALA A 58 15.78 2.99 -3.89
C ALA A 58 16.91 3.00 -2.86
N ASN A 59 17.29 4.20 -2.40
CA ASN A 59 18.40 4.35 -1.46
C ASN A 59 17.98 3.78 -0.10
N LYS A 60 18.74 2.79 0.39
CA LYS A 60 18.51 2.13 1.69
C LYS A 60 17.03 1.89 1.98
N THR A 61 16.29 1.31 1.02
CA THR A 61 15.19 0.44 1.45
C THR A 61 15.88 -0.74 2.12
N VAL A 62 16.20 -0.58 3.42
CA VAL A 62 16.25 -1.69 4.35
C VAL A 62 14.93 -2.37 4.09
N MET A 63 14.96 -3.44 3.29
CA MET A 63 13.86 -4.33 3.25
C MET A 63 13.66 -4.70 4.71
N LEU A 64 12.54 -4.29 5.28
CA LEU A 64 11.89 -5.11 6.27
C LEU A 64 11.48 -6.42 5.56
N SER A 65 12.46 -7.18 5.02
CA SER A 65 12.41 -8.61 5.13
C SER A 65 12.33 -8.80 6.65
N GLY A 66 11.16 -8.94 7.25
CA GLY A 66 10.19 -9.94 6.83
C GLY A 66 10.68 -11.34 7.22
N GLN A 67 11.98 -11.51 7.51
CA GLN A 67 12.35 -12.32 8.66
C GLN A 67 11.87 -11.54 9.88
N ARG A 68 10.61 -11.80 10.25
CA ARG A 68 10.30 -11.81 11.68
C ARG A 68 11.30 -12.79 12.27
N LEU A 69 12.36 -12.29 12.90
CA LEU A 69 12.85 -12.92 14.11
C LEU A 69 11.68 -12.82 15.09
N SER A 70 10.66 -13.64 14.89
CA SER A 70 9.77 -13.97 15.98
C SER A 70 10.64 -14.77 16.91
N ALA A 71 11.31 -14.07 17.81
CA ALA A 71 11.61 -14.59 19.12
C ALA A 71 10.25 -14.91 19.73
N THR A 72 9.72 -16.09 19.39
CA THR A 72 8.70 -16.72 20.20
C THR A 72 9.39 -16.95 21.51
N ARG A 73 8.98 -16.19 22.53
CA ARG A 73 9.43 -16.37 23.90
C ARG A 73 9.06 -17.81 24.25
N THR A 74 10.03 -18.71 24.15
CA THR A 74 9.93 -20.06 24.69
C THR A 74 9.50 -19.88 26.14
N LYS A 75 8.49 -20.67 26.53
CA LYS A 75 7.87 -20.69 27.86
C LYS A 75 8.88 -20.32 28.93
N GLU A 76 8.47 -19.44 29.85
CA GLU A 76 9.19 -19.18 31.09
C GLU A 76 9.43 -20.54 31.77
N GLN A 77 10.65 -21.04 31.63
CA GLN A 77 11.11 -22.30 32.18
C GLN A 77 11.80 -21.89 33.48
N GLU A 78 11.11 -22.14 34.59
CA GLU A 78 11.70 -21.94 35.92
C GLU A 78 12.68 -23.09 36.17
N PHE A 79 13.89 -22.73 36.59
CA PHE A 79 14.92 -23.69 37.00
C PHE A 79 15.16 -23.48 38.49
N ASP A 80 15.08 -24.55 39.27
CA ASP A 80 15.27 -24.49 40.71
C ASP A 80 16.74 -24.31 41.08
N ASP A 81 17.67 -24.69 40.18
CA ASP A 81 19.11 -24.63 40.41
C ASP A 81 19.87 -23.71 39.44
N ARG A 82 20.81 -22.94 40.00
CA ARG A 82 21.61 -21.94 39.28
C ARG A 82 22.54 -22.57 38.22
N ALA A 83 22.91 -23.83 38.39
CA ALA A 83 23.73 -24.57 37.43
C ALA A 83 22.94 -24.88 36.15
N GLU A 84 21.70 -25.37 36.30
CA GLU A 84 20.82 -25.72 35.18
C GLU A 84 20.43 -24.48 34.36
N ALA A 85 20.16 -23.35 35.04
CA ALA A 85 19.86 -22.09 34.36
C ALA A 85 21.03 -21.60 33.48
N ARG A 86 22.28 -21.81 33.91
CA ARG A 86 23.46 -21.44 33.12
C ARG A 86 23.64 -22.32 31.90
N GLU A 87 23.41 -23.62 32.04
CA GLU A 87 23.51 -24.59 30.94
C GLU A 87 22.41 -24.36 29.88
N ALA A 88 21.17 -24.07 30.31
CA ALA A 88 20.07 -23.73 29.41
C ALA A 88 20.35 -22.45 28.61
N MET A 89 20.94 -21.42 29.22
CA MET A 89 21.36 -20.20 28.50
C MET A 89 22.45 -20.48 27.47
N THR A 90 23.46 -21.29 27.81
CA THR A 90 24.56 -21.58 26.87
C THR A 90 24.05 -22.40 25.68
N LYS A 91 23.13 -23.34 25.92
CA LYS A 91 22.51 -24.15 24.86
C LYS A 91 21.61 -23.32 23.93
N ALA A 92 20.86 -22.37 24.49
CA ALA A 92 20.05 -21.44 23.69
C ALA A 92 20.91 -20.48 22.85
N ALA A 93 22.07 -20.06 23.36
CA ALA A 93 23.01 -19.22 22.61
C ALA A 93 23.66 -19.98 21.43
N ALA A 94 23.96 -21.26 21.60
CA ALA A 94 24.58 -22.10 20.57
C ALA A 94 23.62 -22.52 19.43
N GLN A 95 22.30 -22.44 19.64
CA GLN A 95 21.30 -22.93 18.66
C GLN A 95 20.89 -21.92 17.58
N TYR A 96 21.48 -20.73 17.55
CA TYR A 96 21.24 -19.72 16.51
C TYR A 96 22.41 -19.64 15.52
N ASP A 97 22.57 -20.66 14.67
CA ASP A 97 23.33 -20.49 13.43
C ASP A 97 22.42 -19.86 12.36
N VAL A 98 22.74 -18.62 11.97
CA VAL A 98 22.01 -17.89 10.92
C VAL A 98 22.55 -18.32 9.56
N GLU A 99 21.98 -19.37 8.98
CA GLU A 99 22.23 -19.70 7.57
C GLU A 99 21.58 -18.63 6.67
N THR A 100 22.40 -17.77 6.07
CA THR A 100 21.93 -16.83 5.04
C THR A 100 21.75 -17.56 3.71
N THR A 101 20.58 -18.16 3.50
CA THR A 101 20.22 -18.71 2.19
C THR A 101 19.92 -17.58 1.21
N THR A 102 20.91 -17.16 0.43
CA THR A 102 20.69 -16.37 -0.78
C THR A 102 19.89 -17.20 -1.77
N GLN A 103 18.65 -16.80 -2.03
CA GLN A 103 17.72 -17.52 -2.90
C GLN A 103 18.15 -17.36 -4.36
N GLY A 104 18.97 -18.31 -4.82
CA GLY A 104 19.34 -18.52 -6.21
C GLY A 104 19.93 -19.92 -6.34
N ALA A 105 19.22 -20.79 -7.07
CA ALA A 105 19.53 -22.18 -7.41
C ALA A 105 19.26 -23.23 -6.31
N ILE A 106 18.78 -24.46 -6.58
CA ILE A 106 18.25 -25.22 -7.74
C ILE A 106 17.51 -26.41 -7.09
N ASP A 107 16.61 -27.06 -7.85
CA ASP A 107 16.13 -28.44 -7.62
C ASP A 107 17.23 -29.44 -7.19
N THR A 108 16.83 -30.71 -6.96
CA THR A 108 17.67 -31.94 -6.86
C THR A 108 17.97 -32.45 -5.44
N ALA A 109 17.16 -33.47 -5.08
CA ALA A 109 17.57 -34.80 -4.58
C ALA A 109 18.10 -35.03 -3.14
N VAL A 110 17.38 -35.95 -2.48
CA VAL A 110 17.85 -37.22 -1.89
C VAL A 110 18.97 -37.16 -0.85
N GLY A 111 18.55 -37.34 0.41
CA GLY A 111 19.04 -38.31 1.40
C GLY A 111 20.54 -38.47 1.68
N ARG A 112 20.93 -38.32 2.96
CA ARG A 112 21.79 -39.28 3.69
C ARG A 112 21.99 -38.91 5.17
N ASN A 113 22.06 -39.97 5.98
CA ASN A 113 22.47 -40.01 7.39
C ASN A 113 23.99 -39.79 7.55
N ASN A 114 24.40 -39.29 8.73
CA ASN A 114 25.58 -39.63 9.57
C ASN A 114 26.05 -38.37 10.32
N ASP A 115 26.22 -38.34 11.64
CA ASP A 115 27.03 -39.13 12.58
C ASP A 115 28.33 -38.39 12.96
N SER A 116 28.44 -38.10 14.25
CA SER A 116 29.64 -38.02 15.12
C SER A 116 30.72 -36.91 15.02
N SER A 117 31.19 -36.59 16.24
CA SER A 117 32.51 -36.07 16.71
C SER A 117 32.87 -34.60 16.46
N ASP A 118 32.99 -33.76 17.50
CA ASP A 118 34.04 -33.67 18.55
C ASP A 118 35.26 -32.85 18.08
N SER A 119 35.43 -31.64 18.64
CA SER A 119 36.74 -30.95 18.75
C SER A 119 36.68 -29.70 19.66
N SER A 120 37.12 -29.89 20.90
CA SER A 120 38.08 -29.09 21.69
C SER A 120 38.31 -27.58 21.41
N THR A 121 38.00 -26.79 22.45
CA THR A 121 38.81 -25.77 23.20
C THR A 121 39.50 -24.56 22.54
N ASP A 122 39.56 -23.51 23.37
CA ASP A 122 40.48 -22.34 23.41
C ASP A 122 40.12 -21.13 22.52
N ASP A 123 40.26 -19.86 22.88
CA ASP A 123 40.62 -19.12 24.09
C ASP A 123 40.42 -17.61 23.77
N SER A 124 40.09 -16.80 24.78
CA SER A 124 40.34 -15.35 24.96
C SER A 124 40.07 -14.29 23.89
N SER A 125 39.29 -13.26 24.27
CA SER A 125 39.58 -11.78 24.24
C SER A 125 38.27 -10.97 24.02
N ALA A 126 37.72 -10.27 25.03
CA ALA A 126 38.08 -8.97 25.60
C ALA A 126 37.83 -7.75 24.69
N SER A 127 37.39 -6.64 25.31
CA SER A 127 37.30 -5.24 24.79
C SER A 127 36.22 -4.92 23.73
N ASP A 128 35.51 -3.79 23.73
CA ASP A 128 35.41 -2.64 24.62
C ASP A 128 34.13 -1.84 24.28
N ASN A 129 33.60 -1.15 25.29
CA ASN A 129 32.67 -0.03 25.18
C ASN A 129 33.18 1.01 24.16
N ASP A 130 32.29 1.56 23.32
CA ASP A 130 32.25 3.02 23.22
C ASP A 130 30.89 3.58 22.80
N SER A 131 30.56 4.66 23.48
CA SER A 131 29.34 5.44 23.44
C SER A 131 29.68 6.82 22.88
N SER A 132 28.90 7.35 21.94
CA SER A 132 28.95 8.78 21.59
C SER A 132 27.63 9.20 20.95
N LYS A 133 26.82 9.99 21.67
CA LYS A 133 26.71 11.47 21.56
C LYS A 133 26.23 11.91 20.16
N SER A 134 24.96 12.29 20.01
CA SER A 134 24.44 13.65 20.27
C SER A 134 25.16 14.74 19.46
N SER A 135 24.46 15.34 18.48
CA SER A 135 24.68 16.75 18.15
C SER A 135 23.39 17.39 17.63
N PHE A 136 22.90 18.30 18.46
CA PHE A 136 21.93 19.34 18.18
C PHE A 136 22.37 20.29 17.05
N GLY A 137 21.38 20.89 16.39
CA GLY A 137 21.50 22.06 15.50
C GLY A 137 20.38 22.02 14.47
N GLY A 138 19.21 22.65 14.64
CA GLY A 138 18.95 23.95 15.24
C GLY A 138 19.00 25.02 14.14
N ARG A 139 17.85 25.33 13.52
CA ARG A 139 17.47 26.68 13.05
C ARG A 139 16.02 26.71 12.55
N LEU A 140 15.17 27.34 13.38
CA LEU A 140 13.95 28.04 13.00
C LEU A 140 14.27 29.10 11.92
N ARG A 141 13.36 29.31 10.97
CA ARG A 141 12.78 30.64 10.71
C ARG A 141 11.50 30.57 9.88
N ASP A 142 10.59 31.45 10.29
CA ASP A 142 9.19 31.59 9.91
C ASP A 142 8.92 32.13 8.50
N SER A 143 7.91 31.52 7.86
CA SER A 143 6.68 32.11 7.27
C SER A 143 6.80 33.19 6.14
N PRO A 144 5.67 33.63 5.56
CA PRO A 144 5.18 33.25 4.23
C PRO A 144 5.22 34.45 3.26
N VAL A 145 4.84 34.30 1.97
CA VAL A 145 4.15 35.35 1.16
C VAL A 145 3.99 34.97 -0.34
N GLN A 146 2.72 34.99 -0.75
CA GLN A 146 2.13 35.40 -2.04
C GLN A 146 2.44 34.66 -3.36
N LYS A 147 1.40 33.94 -3.81
CA LYS A 147 1.07 33.66 -5.22
C LYS A 147 0.82 34.97 -5.99
N LYS A 148 1.54 35.20 -7.09
CA LYS A 148 1.24 36.29 -8.05
C LYS A 148 1.30 35.81 -9.52
N LYS A 149 0.10 35.48 -10.02
CA LYS A 149 -0.50 35.74 -11.35
C LYS A 149 0.40 36.37 -12.44
N ARG A 150 0.77 35.63 -13.50
CA ARG A 150 1.15 36.07 -14.87
C ARG A 150 0.99 34.84 -15.80
N ARG A 151 0.58 34.87 -17.07
CA ARG A 151 0.15 35.89 -18.03
C ARG A 151 -0.48 35.15 -19.22
N ALA A 152 -1.53 35.72 -19.79
CA ALA A 152 -2.05 35.36 -21.11
C ALA A 152 -1.11 35.86 -22.22
N ALA A 153 -0.90 35.05 -23.25
CA ALA A 153 -0.38 35.42 -24.57
C ALA A 153 -1.25 34.63 -25.57
N LYS A 154 -2.18 35.26 -26.31
CA LYS A 154 -2.03 36.17 -27.46
C LYS A 154 -1.22 35.56 -28.60
N ALA A 155 -1.92 34.78 -29.44
CA ALA A 155 -1.59 34.53 -30.84
C ALA A 155 -2.87 34.79 -31.64
N ALA A 156 -3.04 35.96 -32.27
CA ALA A 156 -2.48 36.37 -33.56
C ALA A 156 -3.06 35.57 -34.73
N ALA A 157 -3.93 36.26 -35.46
CA ALA A 157 -4.72 35.83 -36.60
C ALA A 157 -3.88 35.50 -37.85
N LYS A 158 -4.42 34.63 -38.70
CA LYS A 158 -4.31 34.73 -40.16
C LYS A 158 -5.65 34.38 -40.81
N PRO A 159 -6.24 35.26 -41.62
CA PRO A 159 -7.32 34.93 -42.54
C PRO A 159 -6.70 34.49 -43.88
N ASN A 160 -7.23 33.44 -44.50
CA ASN A 160 -7.07 33.26 -45.94
C ASN A 160 -8.34 32.62 -46.49
N GLY A 161 -9.05 33.41 -47.27
CA GLY A 161 -10.20 32.98 -48.03
C GLY A 161 -9.77 32.07 -49.17
N ALA A 162 -10.51 30.98 -49.33
CA ALA A 162 -10.62 30.26 -50.58
C ALA A 162 -12.10 29.85 -50.70
N ALA A 163 -12.75 30.36 -51.74
CA ALA A 163 -14.14 30.09 -52.06
C ALA A 163 -14.33 28.59 -52.39
N PRO A 164 -15.36 27.92 -51.84
CA PRO A 164 -15.74 26.60 -52.33
C PRO A 164 -16.71 26.78 -53.51
N SER A 165 -16.25 26.38 -54.69
CA SER A 165 -17.08 26.21 -55.88
C SER A 165 -18.17 25.18 -55.62
N ALA A 166 -19.42 25.59 -55.88
CA ALA A 166 -20.57 24.72 -55.87
C ALA A 166 -20.40 23.57 -56.87
N THR A 167 -20.49 22.33 -56.38
CA THR A 167 -20.75 21.15 -57.22
C THR A 167 -22.06 20.51 -56.76
N PRO A 168 -23.05 20.33 -57.64
CA PRO A 168 -24.33 19.69 -57.32
C PRO A 168 -24.21 18.18 -57.48
N GLY A 169 -24.71 17.41 -56.51
CA GLY A 169 -24.75 15.95 -56.65
C GLY A 169 -24.91 15.15 -55.36
N SER A 170 -25.77 15.59 -54.44
CA SER A 170 -26.11 14.78 -53.25
C SER A 170 -27.00 13.60 -53.67
N LYS A 171 -26.36 12.48 -54.03
CA LYS A 171 -27.01 11.17 -54.08
C LYS A 171 -27.44 10.81 -52.65
N ARG A 172 -28.76 10.87 -52.40
CA ARG A 172 -29.44 10.36 -51.19
C ARG A 172 -28.99 8.92 -50.92
N ARG A 173 -28.03 8.75 -50.00
CA ARG A 173 -27.73 7.46 -49.36
C ARG A 173 -28.85 7.13 -48.37
N ARG A 174 -29.96 6.60 -48.87
CA ARG A 174 -30.96 5.88 -48.06
C ARG A 174 -30.40 4.47 -47.82
N GLY A 175 -29.85 4.22 -46.63
CA GLY A 175 -29.36 2.88 -46.26
C GLY A 175 -28.45 2.82 -45.02
N GLY A 176 -28.54 3.77 -44.09
CA GLY A 176 -27.62 3.89 -42.95
C GLY A 176 -28.15 3.41 -41.59
N SER A 177 -29.41 2.99 -41.47
CA SER A 177 -30.01 2.64 -40.17
C SER A 177 -29.47 1.33 -39.59
N SER A 178 -29.28 0.29 -40.42
CA SER A 178 -28.86 -1.03 -39.92
C SER A 178 -27.43 -1.04 -39.34
N ALA A 179 -26.52 -0.27 -39.93
CA ALA A 179 -25.14 -0.18 -39.42
C ALA A 179 -25.06 0.59 -38.08
N ALA A 180 -25.92 1.59 -37.89
CA ALA A 180 -25.98 2.35 -36.64
C ALA A 180 -26.60 1.52 -35.50
N GLU A 181 -27.66 0.75 -35.79
CA GLU A 181 -28.29 -0.16 -34.84
C GLU A 181 -27.35 -1.30 -34.42
N SER A 182 -26.66 -1.93 -35.37
CA SER A 182 -25.67 -2.97 -35.08
C SER A 182 -24.55 -2.47 -34.17
N LYS A 183 -24.05 -1.25 -34.40
CA LYS A 183 -23.02 -0.64 -33.54
C LYS A 183 -23.53 -0.33 -32.13
N LYS A 184 -24.78 0.14 -32.00
CA LYS A 184 -25.41 0.34 -30.69
C LYS A 184 -25.56 -0.98 -29.94
N ALA A 185 -26.05 -2.03 -30.60
CA ALA A 185 -26.19 -3.35 -30.00
C ALA A 185 -24.84 -3.90 -29.50
N ALA A 186 -23.79 -3.81 -30.31
CA ALA A 186 -22.44 -4.24 -29.91
C ALA A 186 -21.90 -3.44 -28.71
N ASN A 187 -22.17 -2.14 -28.65
CA ASN A 187 -21.78 -1.32 -27.49
C ASN A 187 -22.50 -1.77 -26.21
N ARG A 188 -23.82 -2.02 -26.28
CA ARG A 188 -24.64 -2.49 -25.14
C ARG A 188 -24.13 -3.84 -24.61
N GLU A 189 -23.84 -4.78 -25.50
CA GLU A 189 -23.29 -6.09 -25.11
C GLU A 189 -21.89 -5.95 -24.48
N SER A 190 -21.06 -5.05 -25.02
CA SER A 190 -19.76 -4.77 -24.41
C SER A 190 -19.88 -4.17 -23.00
N LEU A 191 -20.91 -3.34 -22.76
CA LEU A 191 -21.16 -2.73 -21.46
C LEU A 191 -21.56 -3.77 -20.42
N ILE A 192 -22.49 -4.67 -20.77
CA ILE A 192 -22.89 -5.79 -19.90
C ILE A 192 -21.68 -6.68 -19.58
N SER A 193 -20.85 -7.00 -20.58
CA SER A 193 -19.62 -7.78 -20.35
C SER A 193 -18.63 -7.08 -19.42
N GLN A 194 -18.48 -5.75 -19.55
CA GLN A 194 -17.64 -4.96 -18.65
C GLN A 194 -18.20 -4.96 -17.22
N ALA A 195 -19.51 -4.83 -17.07
CA ALA A 195 -20.18 -4.86 -15.78
C ALA A 195 -20.04 -6.21 -15.07
N GLN A 196 -20.21 -7.32 -15.79
CA GLN A 196 -19.96 -8.66 -15.25
C GLN A 196 -18.51 -8.84 -14.79
N LYS A 197 -17.53 -8.38 -15.58
CA LYS A 197 -16.11 -8.44 -15.21
C LYS A 197 -15.81 -7.60 -13.96
N LEU A 198 -16.41 -6.42 -13.85
CA LEU A 198 -16.26 -5.58 -12.67
C LEU A 198 -16.87 -6.26 -11.45
N LEU A 199 -18.09 -6.79 -11.57
CA LEU A 199 -18.75 -7.51 -10.48
C LEU A 199 -17.91 -8.70 -9.99
N GLU A 200 -17.35 -9.49 -10.90
CA GLU A 200 -16.46 -10.60 -10.53
C GLU A 200 -15.21 -10.08 -9.78
N SER A 201 -14.59 -9.01 -10.28
CA SER A 201 -13.44 -8.39 -9.62
C SER A 201 -13.76 -7.79 -8.24
N LEU A 202 -15.01 -7.41 -7.99
CA LEU A 202 -15.50 -6.94 -6.69
C LEU A 202 -15.83 -8.12 -5.77
N LYS A 203 -16.31 -9.25 -6.29
CA LYS A 203 -16.55 -10.49 -5.51
C LYS A 203 -15.25 -11.09 -4.97
N GLU A 204 -14.15 -10.95 -5.70
CA GLU A 204 -12.81 -11.31 -5.21
C GLU A 204 -12.41 -10.52 -3.94
N LEU A 205 -12.97 -9.33 -3.74
CA LEU A 205 -12.72 -8.49 -2.56
C LEU A 205 -13.58 -8.95 -1.39
N SER A 206 -13.28 -10.14 -0.87
CA SER A 206 -13.89 -10.64 0.35
C SER A 206 -13.58 -9.72 1.55
N PRO A 207 -14.44 -9.66 2.58
CA PRO A 207 -14.21 -8.83 3.76
C PRO A 207 -12.87 -9.08 4.45
N ASP A 208 -12.40 -10.34 4.49
CA ASP A 208 -11.07 -10.69 5.02
C ASP A 208 -9.95 -10.06 4.20
N VAL A 209 -10.04 -10.17 2.87
CA VAL A 209 -9.06 -9.55 1.96
C VAL A 209 -9.06 -8.04 2.15
N VAL A 210 -10.23 -7.39 2.22
CA VAL A 210 -10.33 -5.94 2.43
C VAL A 210 -9.74 -5.53 3.78
N TRP A 211 -10.14 -6.21 4.87
CA TRP A 211 -9.62 -5.96 6.23
C TRP A 211 -8.10 -6.06 6.29
N ARG A 212 -7.50 -7.10 5.71
CA ARG A 212 -6.04 -7.27 5.64
C ARG A 212 -5.39 -6.25 4.70
N SER A 213 -6.06 -5.92 3.59
CA SER A 213 -5.56 -5.07 2.50
C SER A 213 -5.82 -3.58 2.69
N VAL A 214 -6.30 -3.12 3.84
CA VAL A 214 -6.34 -1.68 4.16
C VAL A 214 -4.95 -1.04 4.14
N ILE A 215 -3.89 -1.85 4.19
CA ILE A 215 -2.50 -1.45 3.93
C ILE A 215 -2.27 -1.05 2.45
N ARG A 216 -3.09 -1.57 1.52
CA ARG A 216 -3.08 -1.32 0.07
C ARG A 216 -4.33 -0.56 -0.39
N ALA A 217 -4.76 0.46 0.36
CA ALA A 217 -5.94 1.26 0.05
C ALA A 217 -6.02 1.74 -1.42
N ALA A 218 -4.88 2.11 -2.01
CA ALA A 218 -4.81 2.56 -3.39
C ALA A 218 -5.27 1.51 -4.44
N GLU A 219 -5.13 0.22 -4.14
CA GLU A 219 -5.59 -0.84 -5.06
C GLU A 219 -7.11 -1.01 -4.98
N LEU A 220 -7.68 -0.95 -3.77
CA LEU A 220 -9.14 -0.92 -3.59
C LEU A 220 -9.75 0.30 -4.28
N ASP A 221 -9.13 1.47 -4.12
CA ASP A 221 -9.58 2.71 -4.75
C ASP A 221 -9.62 2.61 -6.27
N ARG A 222 -8.60 2.01 -6.89
CA ARG A 222 -8.56 1.82 -8.36
C ARG A 222 -9.71 0.96 -8.86
N ARG A 223 -10.08 -0.09 -8.12
CA ARG A 223 -11.22 -0.97 -8.47
C ARG A 223 -12.54 -0.22 -8.30
N LEU A 224 -12.72 0.51 -7.19
CA LEU A 224 -13.93 1.27 -6.90
C LEU A 224 -14.11 2.51 -7.80
N THR A 225 -13.04 3.10 -8.32
CA THR A 225 -13.09 4.31 -9.17
C THR A 225 -13.96 4.13 -10.42
N LYS A 226 -14.07 2.89 -10.93
CA LYS A 226 -14.86 2.58 -12.14
C LYS A 226 -16.34 2.35 -11.86
N VAL A 227 -16.73 2.15 -10.60
CA VAL A 227 -18.09 1.79 -10.23
C VAL A 227 -19.09 2.89 -10.61
N PRO A 228 -18.89 4.18 -10.24
CA PRO A 228 -19.90 5.21 -10.49
C PRO A 228 -20.20 5.38 -11.99
N SER A 229 -19.16 5.48 -12.83
CA SER A 229 -19.34 5.65 -14.27
C SER A 229 -20.06 4.48 -14.93
N LEU A 230 -19.82 3.26 -14.44
CA LEU A 230 -20.47 2.07 -14.99
C LEU A 230 -21.92 1.96 -14.53
N LEU A 231 -22.23 2.32 -13.28
CA LEU A 231 -23.62 2.38 -12.80
C LEU A 231 -24.44 3.39 -13.60
N ASP A 232 -23.89 4.59 -13.86
CA ASP A 232 -24.53 5.60 -14.71
C ASP A 232 -24.81 5.06 -16.12
N GLU A 233 -23.85 4.33 -16.72
CA GLU A 233 -24.02 3.71 -18.04
C GLU A 233 -25.07 2.59 -18.04
N LEU A 234 -25.17 1.80 -16.96
CA LEU A 234 -26.20 0.77 -16.79
C LEU A 234 -27.59 1.36 -16.61
N ASP A 235 -27.73 2.47 -15.88
CA ASP A 235 -28.99 3.19 -15.72
C ASP A 235 -29.48 3.76 -17.07
N VAL A 236 -28.56 4.32 -17.86
CA VAL A 236 -28.87 4.78 -19.22
C VAL A 236 -29.33 3.61 -20.09
N LEU A 237 -28.69 2.45 -19.99
CA LEU A 237 -29.09 1.25 -20.72
C LEU A 237 -30.46 0.73 -20.28
N ALA A 238 -30.74 0.73 -18.97
CA ALA A 238 -32.03 0.32 -18.43
C ALA A 238 -33.18 1.23 -18.90
N GLY A 239 -32.91 2.53 -19.08
CA GLY A 239 -33.86 3.52 -19.60
C GLY A 239 -33.99 3.57 -21.14
N ASP A 240 -33.16 2.86 -21.89
CA ASP A 240 -33.09 2.94 -23.35
C ASP A 240 -34.29 2.22 -24.02
N MET A 241 -35.23 2.97 -24.58
CA MET A 241 -36.44 2.39 -25.20
C MET A 241 -36.15 1.43 -26.35
N ASP A 242 -35.01 1.59 -27.04
CA ASP A 242 -34.61 0.75 -28.18
C ASP A 242 -33.84 -0.50 -27.75
N ALA A 243 -33.62 -0.73 -26.45
CA ALA A 243 -32.92 -1.91 -25.94
C ALA A 243 -33.86 -3.11 -25.79
N PRO A 244 -33.39 -4.35 -26.09
CA PRO A 244 -34.13 -5.57 -25.78
C PRO A 244 -34.45 -5.65 -24.28
N GLU A 245 -35.67 -6.09 -23.95
CA GLU A 245 -36.12 -6.19 -22.54
C GLU A 245 -35.20 -7.08 -21.69
N ASP A 246 -34.69 -8.19 -22.24
CA ASP A 246 -33.74 -9.07 -21.55
C ASP A 246 -32.45 -8.34 -21.16
N MET A 247 -31.95 -7.43 -22.01
CA MET A 247 -30.74 -6.65 -21.73
C MET A 247 -31.02 -5.57 -20.67
N LYS A 248 -32.21 -4.96 -20.66
CA LYS A 248 -32.60 -4.00 -19.63
C LYS A 248 -32.71 -4.67 -18.27
N ALA A 249 -33.38 -5.84 -18.21
CA ALA A 249 -33.49 -6.63 -16.99
C ALA A 249 -32.10 -7.01 -16.46
N GLN A 250 -31.22 -7.51 -17.34
CA GLN A 250 -29.86 -7.85 -16.96
C GLN A 250 -29.04 -6.63 -16.49
N ALA A 251 -29.21 -5.46 -17.12
CA ALA A 251 -28.56 -4.23 -16.69
C ALA A 251 -29.03 -3.79 -15.29
N GLY A 252 -30.33 -3.89 -15.02
CA GLY A 252 -30.89 -3.59 -13.69
C GLY A 252 -30.41 -4.55 -12.60
N GLU A 253 -30.35 -5.85 -12.88
CA GLU A 253 -29.80 -6.85 -11.95
C GLU A 253 -28.32 -6.58 -11.65
N LEU A 254 -27.52 -6.29 -12.69
CA LEU A 254 -26.10 -5.96 -12.54
C LEU A 254 -25.91 -4.64 -11.78
N HIS A 255 -26.74 -3.63 -12.02
CA HIS A 255 -26.70 -2.37 -11.30
C HIS A 255 -26.90 -2.60 -9.79
N VAL A 256 -27.96 -3.30 -9.40
CA VAL A 256 -28.24 -3.62 -7.98
C VAL A 256 -27.11 -4.45 -7.37
N ALA A 257 -26.61 -5.46 -8.07
CA ALA A 257 -25.54 -6.33 -7.57
C ALA A 257 -24.20 -5.58 -7.39
N ILE A 258 -23.82 -4.75 -8.36
CA ILE A 258 -22.59 -3.95 -8.30
C ILE A 258 -22.70 -2.88 -7.22
N SER A 259 -23.83 -2.17 -7.16
CA SER A 259 -24.08 -1.14 -6.14
C SER A 259 -23.94 -1.72 -4.74
N LYS A 260 -24.73 -2.77 -4.43
CA LYS A 260 -24.67 -3.46 -3.15
C LYS A 260 -23.26 -3.96 -2.82
N LYS A 261 -22.58 -4.61 -3.78
CA LYS A 261 -21.24 -5.14 -3.50
C LYS A 261 -20.20 -4.03 -3.28
N SER A 262 -20.33 -2.92 -3.99
CA SER A 262 -19.44 -1.76 -3.83
C SER A 262 -19.64 -1.05 -2.50
N GLU A 263 -20.89 -0.96 -2.02
CA GLU A 263 -21.23 -0.44 -0.68
C GLU A 263 -20.63 -1.32 0.41
N GLU A 264 -20.79 -2.64 0.31
CA GLU A 264 -20.18 -3.60 1.24
C GLU A 264 -18.66 -3.43 1.33
N VAL A 265 -17.97 -3.40 0.18
CA VAL A 265 -16.50 -3.23 0.11
C VAL A 265 -16.08 -1.88 0.68
N THR A 266 -16.83 -0.81 0.38
CA THR A 266 -16.55 0.53 0.90
C THR A 266 -16.79 0.60 2.40
N GLY A 267 -17.84 -0.05 2.91
CA GLY A 267 -18.14 -0.16 4.34
C GLY A 267 -17.03 -0.88 5.09
N VAL A 268 -16.57 -2.04 4.63
CA VAL A 268 -15.45 -2.76 5.26
C VAL A 268 -14.17 -1.93 5.22
N LYS A 269 -13.88 -1.27 4.08
CA LYS A 269 -12.71 -0.39 3.95
C LYS A 269 -12.77 0.76 4.96
N GLU A 270 -13.91 1.41 5.09
CA GLU A 270 -14.09 2.56 5.98
C GLU A 270 -14.07 2.15 7.46
N LEU A 271 -14.75 1.06 7.81
CA LEU A 271 -14.68 0.43 9.13
C LEU A 271 -13.23 0.16 9.51
N SER A 272 -12.47 -0.44 8.60
CA SER A 272 -11.06 -0.73 8.81
C SER A 272 -10.21 0.53 9.01
N ARG A 273 -10.49 1.58 8.23
CA ARG A 273 -9.80 2.87 8.34
C ARG A 273 -10.06 3.50 9.71
N ILE A 274 -11.33 3.56 10.13
CA ILE A 274 -11.74 4.12 11.42
C ILE A 274 -11.08 3.34 12.55
N LEU A 275 -11.23 2.02 12.58
CA LEU A 275 -10.70 1.19 13.66
C LEU A 275 -9.18 1.30 13.77
N ARG A 276 -8.44 1.35 12.65
CA ARG A 276 -6.97 1.37 12.68
C ARG A 276 -6.38 2.75 12.94
N PHE A 277 -6.97 3.80 12.38
CA PHE A 277 -6.33 5.12 12.35
C PHE A 277 -7.00 6.16 13.25
N MET A 278 -8.25 5.98 13.65
CA MET A 278 -8.92 6.93 14.55
C MET A 278 -8.32 6.81 15.96
N PRO A 279 -7.90 7.90 16.62
CA PRO A 279 -7.51 7.89 18.02
C PRO A 279 -8.64 7.35 18.90
N LEU A 280 -8.30 6.73 20.04
CA LEU A 280 -9.33 6.13 20.89
C LEU A 280 -10.32 7.16 21.46
N ALA A 281 -9.84 8.35 21.82
CA ALA A 281 -10.71 9.42 22.31
C ALA A 281 -11.76 9.82 21.27
N ASP A 282 -11.33 9.98 20.00
CA ASP A 282 -12.22 10.29 18.89
C ASP A 282 -13.16 9.12 18.57
N LEU A 283 -12.68 7.89 18.69
CA LEU A 283 -13.48 6.68 18.48
C LEU A 283 -14.60 6.55 19.52
N ALA A 284 -14.30 6.85 20.79
CA ALA A 284 -15.31 6.87 21.85
C ALA A 284 -16.34 7.98 21.60
N ALA A 285 -15.88 9.19 21.25
CA ALA A 285 -16.77 10.30 20.91
C ALA A 285 -17.61 10.06 19.65
N ASP A 286 -17.14 9.24 18.71
CA ASP A 286 -17.90 8.83 17.52
C ASP A 286 -18.99 7.79 17.86
N LEU A 287 -18.71 6.87 18.79
CA LEU A 287 -19.67 5.87 19.29
C LEU A 287 -20.86 6.50 20.03
N ASP A 288 -20.64 7.62 20.72
CA ASP A 288 -21.71 8.33 21.43
C ASP A 288 -22.65 9.10 20.48
N LYS A 289 -22.29 9.24 19.21
CA LYS A 289 -23.11 9.93 18.21
C LYS A 289 -24.04 8.94 17.52
N PRO A 290 -25.36 9.23 17.40
CA PRO A 290 -26.29 8.38 16.67
C PRO A 290 -25.96 8.27 15.17
N ASP A 291 -25.26 9.28 14.65
CA ASP A 291 -24.80 9.38 13.26
C ASP A 291 -23.30 9.11 13.08
N GLY A 292 -22.69 8.42 14.06
CA GLY A 292 -21.26 8.12 14.08
C GLY A 292 -20.77 7.45 12.80
N GLN A 293 -19.56 7.81 12.38
CA GLN A 293 -18.95 7.24 11.17
C GLN A 293 -18.74 5.73 11.30
N LEU A 294 -18.41 5.26 12.51
CA LEU A 294 -18.21 3.85 12.80
C LEU A 294 -19.50 3.06 12.63
N LEU A 295 -20.62 3.57 13.15
CA LEU A 295 -21.92 2.91 13.04
C LEU A 295 -22.35 2.82 11.57
N LYS A 296 -22.25 3.92 10.83
CA LYS A 296 -22.58 3.97 9.39
C LYS A 296 -21.72 3.00 8.57
N ALA A 297 -20.42 2.94 8.85
CA ALA A 297 -19.53 2.00 8.17
C ALA A 297 -19.87 0.54 8.52
N LEU A 298 -20.24 0.27 9.77
CA LEU A 298 -20.64 -1.06 10.22
C LEU A 298 -21.96 -1.49 9.59
N GLU A 299 -22.99 -0.64 9.58
CA GLU A 299 -24.29 -0.92 8.96
C GLU A 299 -24.15 -1.28 7.48
N ALA A 300 -23.28 -0.57 6.75
CA ALA A 300 -23.02 -0.83 5.33
C ALA A 300 -22.37 -2.20 5.05
N CYS A 301 -21.78 -2.87 6.04
CA CYS A 301 -21.04 -4.13 5.82
C CYS A 301 -21.33 -5.25 6.81
N VAL A 302 -22.26 -5.07 7.74
CA VAL A 302 -22.53 -6.04 8.83
C VAL A 302 -22.92 -7.41 8.29
N ASP A 303 -23.80 -7.48 7.30
CA ASP A 303 -24.23 -8.76 6.71
C ASP A 303 -23.06 -9.52 6.08
N SER A 304 -22.20 -8.80 5.36
CA SER A 304 -20.99 -9.36 4.75
C SER A 304 -19.98 -9.82 5.80
N LEU A 305 -19.83 -9.09 6.90
CA LEU A 305 -18.93 -9.45 7.99
C LEU A 305 -19.42 -10.68 8.75
N LEU A 306 -20.72 -10.79 9.01
CA LEU A 306 -21.32 -11.95 9.67
C LEU A 306 -21.18 -13.23 8.83
N GLN A 307 -21.17 -13.10 7.51
CA GLN A 307 -20.92 -14.21 6.59
C GLN A 307 -19.42 -14.56 6.46
N CYS A 308 -18.51 -13.75 7.00
CA CYS A 308 -17.08 -13.96 6.90
C CYS A 308 -16.50 -14.46 8.24
N PRO A 309 -16.23 -15.77 8.39
CA PRO A 309 -15.82 -16.35 9.67
C PRO A 309 -14.41 -15.93 10.11
N VAL A 310 -13.61 -15.34 9.22
CA VAL A 310 -12.22 -14.96 9.50
C VAL A 310 -12.10 -13.49 9.87
N ALA A 311 -12.76 -12.59 9.13
CA ALA A 311 -12.59 -11.15 9.31
C ALA A 311 -13.15 -10.66 10.64
N LEU A 312 -14.33 -11.15 11.05
CA LEU A 312 -15.01 -10.68 12.25
C LEU A 312 -14.22 -10.97 13.54
N PRO A 313 -13.71 -12.20 13.79
CA PRO A 313 -12.83 -12.46 14.93
C PRO A 313 -11.57 -11.58 14.94
N ASP A 314 -10.92 -11.39 13.78
CA ASP A 314 -9.74 -10.54 13.66
C ASP A 314 -10.04 -9.07 14.04
N ILE A 315 -11.19 -8.55 13.60
CA ILE A 315 -11.67 -7.21 13.94
C ILE A 315 -11.92 -7.09 15.45
N ILE A 316 -12.62 -8.05 16.06
CA ILE A 316 -12.90 -8.07 17.50
C ILE A 316 -11.59 -8.12 18.30
N GLN A 317 -10.65 -8.98 17.91
CA GLN A 317 -9.36 -9.09 18.56
C GLN A 317 -8.57 -7.77 18.46
N PHE A 318 -8.62 -7.10 17.31
CA PHE A 318 -7.99 -5.80 17.12
C PHE A 318 -8.59 -4.74 18.04
N ILE A 319 -9.93 -4.68 18.14
CA ILE A 319 -10.64 -3.76 19.04
C ILE A 319 -10.25 -4.04 20.50
N ALA A 320 -10.32 -5.30 20.93
CA ALA A 320 -9.96 -5.70 22.29
C ALA A 320 -8.53 -5.28 22.65
N LYS A 321 -7.57 -5.50 21.74
CA LYS A 321 -6.18 -5.05 21.92
C LYS A 321 -6.09 -3.53 22.07
N LYS A 322 -6.78 -2.78 21.22
CA LYS A 322 -6.78 -1.32 21.25
C LYS A 322 -7.33 -0.77 22.57
N LEU A 323 -8.37 -1.40 23.11
CA LEU A 323 -8.95 -1.06 24.43
C LEU A 323 -7.97 -1.36 25.57
N VAL A 324 -7.26 -2.49 25.53
CA VAL A 324 -6.24 -2.83 26.54
C VAL A 324 -5.09 -1.82 26.51
N ASP A 325 -4.62 -1.43 25.33
CA ASP A 325 -3.54 -0.46 25.17
C ASP A 325 -3.94 0.93 25.68
N ALA A 326 -5.19 1.33 25.45
CA ALA A 326 -5.76 2.55 26.01
C ALA A 326 -5.85 2.54 27.54
N ALA A 327 -6.34 1.45 28.13
CA ALA A 327 -6.43 1.31 29.58
C ALA A 327 -5.04 1.38 30.23
N ARG A 328 -4.01 0.81 29.58
CA ARG A 328 -2.61 0.91 30.03
C ARG A 328 -2.08 2.34 29.96
N LEU A 329 -2.42 3.09 28.91
CA LEU A 329 -2.02 4.51 28.78
C LEU A 329 -2.66 5.37 29.87
N GLN A 330 -3.94 5.17 30.16
CA GLN A 330 -4.62 5.89 31.25
C GLN A 330 -3.95 5.63 32.60
N ARG A 331 -3.63 4.37 32.92
CA ARG A 331 -2.93 4.03 34.18
C ARG A 331 -1.57 4.72 34.31
N ARG A 332 -0.80 4.82 33.22
CA ARG A 332 0.51 5.50 33.23
C ARG A 332 0.40 7.01 33.45
N ASN A 333 -0.65 7.65 32.92
CA ASN A 333 -0.86 9.08 33.11
C ASN A 333 -1.23 9.38 34.56
N VAL A 334 -2.12 8.58 35.16
CA VAL A 334 -2.50 8.75 36.58
C VAL A 334 -1.28 8.61 37.49
N THR A 335 -0.39 7.64 37.26
CA THR A 335 0.83 7.49 38.07
C THR A 335 1.79 8.68 37.95
N ARG A 336 1.86 9.34 36.78
CA ARG A 336 2.74 10.52 36.60
C ARG A 336 2.23 11.74 37.34
N ASP A 337 0.91 11.92 37.42
CA ASP A 337 0.33 13.06 38.11
C ASP A 337 0.55 12.95 39.63
N CYS A 338 0.43 11.74 40.20
CA CYS A 338 0.73 11.49 41.61
C CYS A 338 2.21 11.74 41.97
N ASP A 339 3.16 11.40 41.10
CA ASP A 339 4.59 11.64 41.35
C ASP A 339 4.96 13.13 41.24
N SER A 340 4.22 13.92 40.44
CA SER A 340 4.47 15.36 40.29
C SER A 340 4.03 16.18 41.51
N GLU A 341 2.96 15.78 42.19
CA GLU A 341 2.48 16.45 43.40
C GLU A 341 3.36 16.14 44.62
N ALA A 342 3.99 14.95 44.67
CA ALA A 342 4.88 14.56 45.75
C ALA A 342 6.20 15.37 45.80
N CYS A 343 6.63 15.98 44.69
CA CYS A 343 7.89 16.74 44.63
C CYS A 343 7.79 18.25 44.94
N PHE A 344 6.58 18.82 45.03
CA PHE A 344 6.40 20.26 45.33
C PHE A 344 6.05 20.55 46.81
N GLY A 345 5.95 19.54 47.67
CA GLY A 345 5.57 19.68 49.08
C GLY A 345 6.70 20.01 50.06
N VAL A 346 7.96 20.09 49.62
CA VAL A 346 9.11 20.32 50.52
C VAL A 346 9.72 21.69 50.28
N GLY A 347 9.31 22.68 51.07
CA GLY A 347 10.19 23.82 51.36
C GLY A 347 9.61 25.22 51.20
N THR A 348 8.63 25.59 52.04
CA THR A 348 8.53 26.96 52.57
C THR A 348 7.96 26.92 53.99
N VAL A 349 8.76 26.38 54.92
CA VAL A 349 8.58 26.63 56.35
C VAL A 349 9.81 27.37 56.87
N GLY A 350 9.61 28.64 57.21
CA GLY A 350 10.55 29.47 57.99
C GLY A 350 11.30 30.50 57.13
N ARG A 351 11.33 31.79 57.46
CA ARG A 351 10.91 32.53 58.67
C ARG A 351 10.51 33.95 58.30
#